data_AF-A0A0L9TB66-F1
#
_entry.id   AF-A0A0L9TB66-F1
#
_cell.length_a   1.000
_cell.length_b   1.000
_cell.length_c   1.000
_cell.angle_alpha   90.00
_cell.angle_beta   90.00
_cell.angle_gamma   90.00
#
_symmetry.space_group_name_H-M   'P 1'
#
loop_
_entity.id
_entity.type
_entity.pdbx_description
1 polymer ?
#
loop_
_entity_poly.entity_id
_entity_poly.type
_entity_poly.pdbx_seq_one_letter_code
_entity_poly.pdbx_strand_id
1 'polypeptide(L)'
;MVEKEKKDPCFEDVQKWIKGLSDGTYGHQIETSTTRGIQLLKAQRGFLLCDMIIHTGFLDESGNWHVSAIATLVDMIGSAAPYTVNQCHHVTLDLNISY
;
A
#
# COMPACT_ATOMS: atom_id res chain seq x y z
N MET A 1 25.22 -23.64 8.41
CA MET A 1 24.80 -22.50 9.25
C MET A 1 24.13 -21.52 8.30
N VAL A 2 22.79 -21.54 8.21
CA VAL A 2 22.07 -20.66 7.28
C VAL A 2 22.04 -19.29 7.94
N GLU A 3 22.75 -18.33 7.36
CA GLU A 3 22.62 -16.92 7.73
C GLU A 3 21.15 -16.55 7.50
N LYS A 4 20.40 -16.35 8.58
CA LYS A 4 19.13 -15.65 8.49
C LYS A 4 19.48 -14.23 8.06
N GLU A 5 19.13 -13.86 6.84
CA GLU A 5 19.13 -12.47 6.40
C GLU A 5 18.48 -11.62 7.51
N LYS A 6 19.25 -10.71 8.09
CA LYS A 6 18.70 -9.66 8.95
C LYS A 6 17.75 -8.86 8.07
N LYS A 7 16.43 -9.03 8.27
CA LYS A 7 15.44 -8.16 7.64
C LYS A 7 15.77 -6.73 8.02
N ASP A 8 15.89 -5.87 7.01
CA ASP A 8 16.07 -4.43 7.21
C ASP A 8 14.90 -3.93 8.08
N PRO A 9 15.16 -3.24 9.21
CA PRO A 9 14.11 -2.74 10.10
C PRO A 9 13.04 -1.93 9.36
N CYS A 10 13.45 -1.21 8.31
CA CYS A 10 12.53 -0.42 7.49
C CYS A 10 11.46 -1.29 6.80
N PHE A 11 11.82 -2.49 6.33
CA PHE A 11 10.86 -3.39 5.69
C PHE A 11 9.89 -4.00 6.69
N GLU A 12 10.30 -4.21 7.94
CA GLU A 12 9.37 -4.64 8.99
C GLU A 12 8.33 -3.56 9.30
N ASP A 13 8.74 -2.29 9.32
CA ASP A 13 7.83 -1.18 9.56
C ASP A 13 6.84 -0.99 8.41
N VAL A 14 7.29 -1.07 7.16
CA VAL A 14 6.40 -1.07 5.99
C VAL A 14 5.46 -2.27 6.02
N GLN A 15 5.94 -3.46 6.37
CA GLN A 15 5.09 -4.65 6.48
C GLN A 15 4.02 -4.50 7.57
N LYS A 16 4.38 -3.94 8.74
CA LYS A 16 3.42 -3.65 9.81
C LYS A 16 2.39 -2.62 9.37
N TRP A 17 2.83 -1.56 8.70
CA TRP A 17 1.97 -0.50 8.23
C TRP A 17 0.96 -1.01 7.18
N ILE A 18 1.41 -1.72 6.15
CA ILE A 18 0.52 -2.33 5.13
C ILE A 18 -0.45 -3.32 5.78
N LYS A 19 0.01 -4.12 6.74
CA LYS A 19 -0.88 -5.04 7.46
C LYS A 19 -1.96 -4.29 8.25
N GLY A 20 -1.58 -3.22 8.95
CA GLY A 20 -2.52 -2.41 9.71
C GLY A 20 -3.51 -1.65 8.82
N LEU A 21 -3.15 -1.30 7.59
CA LEU A 21 -4.11 -0.80 6.61
C LEU A 21 -5.09 -1.91 6.18
N SER A 22 -4.54 -3.09 5.86
CA SER A 22 -5.31 -4.25 5.38
C SER A 22 -6.39 -4.73 6.36
N ASP A 23 -6.07 -4.73 7.65
CA ASP A 23 -7.00 -5.13 8.73
C ASP A 23 -7.79 -3.96 9.35
N GLY A 24 -7.49 -2.73 8.94
CA GLY A 24 -8.14 -1.51 9.40
C GLY A 24 -7.69 -1.00 10.77
N THR A 25 -6.56 -1.49 11.30
CA THR A 25 -5.92 -0.97 12.52
C THR A 25 -5.32 0.43 12.31
N TYR A 26 -4.91 0.77 11.09
CA TYR A 26 -4.37 2.09 10.71
C TYR A 26 -5.22 2.76 9.64
N GLY A 27 -5.41 4.07 9.75
CA GLY A 27 -6.16 4.88 8.78
C GLY A 27 -7.61 5.15 9.18
N HIS A 28 -8.24 6.06 8.44
CA HIS A 28 -9.66 6.42 8.53
C HIS A 28 -10.52 5.47 7.68
N GLN A 29 -11.85 5.50 7.86
CA GLN A 29 -12.77 4.54 7.21
C GLN A 29 -12.58 4.42 5.69
N ILE A 30 -12.28 5.52 4.98
CA ILE A 30 -12.09 5.51 3.52
C ILE A 30 -10.81 4.77 3.14
N GLU A 31 -9.73 5.03 3.86
CA GLU A 31 -8.40 4.44 3.67
C GLU A 31 -8.43 2.93 3.96
N THR A 32 -9.04 2.54 5.08
CA THR A 32 -9.13 1.13 5.51
C THR A 32 -10.08 0.32 4.63
N SER A 33 -11.14 0.93 4.11
CA SER A 33 -12.02 0.26 3.17
C SER A 33 -11.29 0.00 1.85
N THR A 34 -10.59 1.00 1.32
CA THR A 34 -9.89 0.92 0.02
C THR A 34 -8.70 -0.05 0.06
N THR A 35 -8.04 -0.18 1.21
CA THR A 35 -6.87 -1.07 1.37
C THR A 35 -7.21 -2.45 1.93
N ARG A 36 -8.48 -2.74 2.19
CA ARG A 36 -8.90 -4.01 2.78
C ARG A 36 -8.43 -5.20 1.94
N GLY A 37 -7.62 -6.06 2.55
CA GLY A 37 -7.12 -7.28 1.91
C GLY A 37 -5.88 -7.06 1.03
N ILE A 38 -5.25 -5.89 1.06
CA ILE A 38 -3.93 -5.70 0.46
C ILE A 38 -2.90 -6.60 1.16
N GLN A 39 -1.97 -7.16 0.38
CA GLN A 39 -0.89 -8.00 0.86
C GLN A 39 0.44 -7.57 0.25
N LEU A 40 1.45 -7.32 1.10
CA LEU A 40 2.81 -7.05 0.65
C LEU A 40 3.48 -8.36 0.21
N LEU A 41 3.79 -8.48 -1.08
CA LEU A 41 4.51 -9.63 -1.63
C LEU A 41 6.02 -9.45 -1.57
N LYS A 42 6.50 -8.24 -1.88
CA LYS A 42 7.93 -7.91 -1.90
C LYS A 42 8.16 -6.47 -1.49
N ALA A 43 9.12 -6.25 -0.60
CA ALA A 43 9.67 -4.94 -0.32
C ALA A 43 11.18 -4.96 -0.56
N GLN A 44 11.67 -3.94 -1.25
CA GLN A 44 13.08 -3.64 -1.44
C GLN A 44 13.25 -2.12 -1.44
N ARG A 45 14.48 -1.63 -1.34
CA ARG A 45 14.74 -0.19 -1.35
C ARG A 45 14.17 0.47 -2.61
N GLY A 46 13.24 1.39 -2.42
CA GLY A 46 12.53 2.13 -3.47
C GLY A 46 11.44 1.36 -4.22
N PHE A 47 11.07 0.14 -3.79
CA PHE A 47 10.10 -0.67 -4.50
C PHE A 47 9.26 -1.56 -3.58
N LEU A 48 7.95 -1.53 -3.81
CA LEU A 48 6.97 -2.37 -3.16
C LEU A 48 6.15 -3.09 -4.23
N LEU A 49 5.91 -4.39 -4.04
CA LEU A 49 4.97 -5.18 -4.82
C LEU A 49 3.88 -5.68 -3.88
N CYS A 50 2.64 -5.37 -4.21
CA CYS A 50 1.47 -5.74 -3.42
C CYS A 50 0.44 -6.46 -4.29
N ASP A 51 -0.23 -7.45 -3.71
CA ASP A 51 -1.47 -8.01 -4.22
C ASP A 51 -2.67 -7.29 -3.58
N MET A 52 -3.75 -7.19 -4.34
CA MET A 52 -5.00 -6.61 -3.87
C MET A 52 -6.20 -7.42 -4.38
N ILE A 53 -7.15 -7.66 -3.47
CA ILE A 53 -8.46 -8.19 -3.81
C ILE A 53 -9.42 -7.00 -3.98
N ILE A 54 -10.03 -6.88 -5.17
CA ILE A 54 -11.00 -5.82 -5.47
C ILE A 54 -12.38 -6.27 -4.99
N HIS A 55 -12.96 -5.53 -4.04
CA HIS A 55 -14.30 -5.81 -3.51
C HIS A 55 -15.38 -5.12 -4.34
N THR A 56 -16.60 -5.67 -4.34
CA THR A 56 -17.73 -5.14 -5.12
C THR A 56 -18.09 -3.68 -4.81
N GLY A 57 -17.82 -3.23 -3.58
CA GLY A 57 -18.02 -1.83 -3.17
C GLY A 57 -17.08 -0.82 -3.85
N PHE A 58 -16.09 -1.28 -4.60
CA PHE A 58 -15.16 -0.45 -5.38
C PHE A 58 -15.37 -0.59 -6.89
N LEU A 59 -16.46 -1.21 -7.33
CA LEU A 59 -16.76 -1.30 -8.75
C LEU A 59 -17.63 -0.11 -9.20
N ASP A 60 -17.44 0.34 -10.43
CA ASP A 60 -18.32 1.29 -11.11
C ASP A 60 -19.59 0.60 -11.63
N GLU A 61 -20.49 1.37 -12.25
CA GLU A 61 -21.75 0.86 -12.81
C GLU A 61 -21.57 -0.19 -13.91
N SER A 62 -20.38 -0.24 -14.53
CA SER A 62 -20.00 -1.21 -15.56
C SER A 62 -19.30 -2.44 -14.99
N GLY A 63 -19.05 -2.48 -13.68
CA GLY A 63 -18.32 -3.56 -13.01
C GLY A 63 -16.80 -3.44 -13.11
N ASN A 64 -16.25 -2.32 -13.60
CA ASN A 64 -14.82 -2.07 -13.55
C ASN A 64 -14.42 -1.51 -12.19
N TRP A 65 -13.14 -1.56 -11.85
CA TRP A 65 -12.65 -0.91 -10.65
C TRP A 65 -12.78 0.61 -10.77
N HIS A 66 -13.43 1.22 -9.79
CA HIS A 66 -13.66 2.66 -9.73
C HIS A 66 -12.33 3.43 -9.68
N VAL A 67 -12.16 4.37 -10.60
CA VAL A 67 -10.91 5.12 -10.80
C VAL A 67 -10.43 5.84 -9.52
N SER A 68 -11.34 6.36 -8.70
CA SER A 68 -10.95 6.97 -7.43
C SER A 68 -10.40 5.96 -6.42
N ALA A 69 -10.89 4.71 -6.42
CA ALA A 69 -10.37 3.66 -5.54
C ALA A 69 -8.97 3.22 -5.97
N ILE A 70 -8.71 3.17 -7.29
CA ILE A 70 -7.35 2.98 -7.84
C ILE A 70 -6.44 4.11 -7.35
N ALA A 71 -6.87 5.36 -7.52
CA ALA A 71 -6.07 6.52 -7.15
C ALA A 71 -5.73 6.56 -5.67
N THR A 72 -6.71 6.34 -4.79
CA THR A 72 -6.51 6.28 -3.35
C THR A 72 -5.53 5.15 -2.96
N LEU A 73 -5.66 3.97 -3.57
CA LEU A 73 -4.72 2.87 -3.30
C LEU A 73 -3.29 3.23 -3.72
N VAL A 74 -3.13 3.74 -4.94
CA VAL A 74 -1.83 4.11 -5.50
C VAL A 74 -1.17 5.20 -4.66
N ASP A 75 -1.93 6.20 -4.21
CA ASP A 75 -1.41 7.25 -3.32
C ASP A 75 -0.90 6.67 -1.99
N MET A 76 -1.73 5.85 -1.33
CA MET A 76 -1.38 5.24 -0.05
C MET A 76 -0.10 4.41 -0.17
N ILE A 77 -0.04 3.46 -1.11
CA ILE A 77 1.14 2.58 -1.25
C ILE A 77 2.33 3.32 -1.84
N GLY A 78 2.10 4.26 -2.75
CA GLY A 78 3.12 5.12 -3.34
C GLY A 78 3.86 5.94 -2.27
N SER A 79 3.15 6.44 -1.25
CA SER A 79 3.73 7.17 -0.13
C SER A 79 4.69 6.32 0.73
N ALA A 80 4.52 5.00 0.74
CA ALA A 80 5.34 4.07 1.53
C ALA A 80 6.65 3.67 0.84
N ALA A 81 6.73 3.73 -0.50
CA ALA A 81 7.95 3.36 -1.21
C ALA A 81 9.16 4.27 -0.89
N PRO A 82 9.04 5.62 -0.85
CA PRO A 82 10.13 6.50 -0.44
C PRO A 82 10.63 6.27 1.00
N TYR A 83 9.76 5.82 1.91
CA TYR A 83 10.15 5.47 3.28
C TYR A 83 11.21 4.37 3.29
N THR A 84 11.15 3.42 2.34
CA THR A 84 12.19 2.38 2.17
C THR A 84 13.56 2.90 1.74
N VAL A 85 13.67 4.16 1.34
CA VAL A 85 14.92 4.78 0.88
C VAL A 85 15.56 5.65 1.96
N ASN A 86 14.75 6.38 2.74
CA ASN A 86 15.24 7.40 3.67
C ASN A 86 14.59 7.36 5.07
N GLN A 87 13.68 6.42 5.34
CA GLN A 87 13.02 6.23 6.64
C GLN A 87 12.30 7.48 7.18
N CYS A 88 11.89 8.39 6.28
CA CYS A 88 11.16 9.61 6.61
C CYS A 88 9.72 9.51 6.10
N HIS A 89 8.76 10.14 6.80
CA HIS A 89 7.39 10.25 6.31
C HIS A 89 7.30 11.26 5.17
N HIS A 90 6.61 10.88 4.10
CA HIS A 90 6.40 11.71 2.92
C HIS A 90 4.93 12.08 2.79
N VAL A 91 4.69 13.22 2.14
CA VAL A 91 3.35 13.68 1.78
C VAL A 91 3.30 13.80 0.27
N THR A 92 2.27 13.25 -0.35
CA THR A 92 2.03 13.39 -1.79
C THR A 92 1.63 14.84 -2.09
N LEU A 93 2.38 15.50 -2.98
CA LEU A 93 2.11 16.88 -3.41
C LEU A 93 1.34 16.94 -4.73
N ASP A 94 1.57 15.97 -5.61
CA ASP A 94 0.93 15.84 -6.91
C ASP A 94 0.77 14.36 -7.24
N LEU A 95 -0.37 14.00 -7.83
CA LEU A 95 -0.69 12.64 -8.25
C LEU A 95 -1.34 12.68 -9.63
N ASN A 96 -0.66 12.09 -10.60
CA ASN A 96 -1.16 11.92 -11.95
C ASN A 96 -1.24 10.44 -12.29
N ILE A 97 -2.41 10.00 -12.77
CA ILE A 97 -2.71 8.60 -13.08
C ILE A 97 -3.27 8.51 -14.50
N SER A 98 -2.82 7.52 -15.24
CA SER A 98 -3.36 7.14 -16.54
C SER A 98 -4.10 5.81 -16.38
N TYR A 99 -5.32 5.73 -16.94
CA TYR A 99 -6.21 4.57 -16.89
C TYR A 99 -6.30 3.90 -18.26
#